data_AF-A0A8G2BI61-F1
#
_entry.id   AF-A0A8G2BI61-F1
#
_cell.length_a   1.000
_cell.length_b   1.000
_cell.length_c   1.000
_cell.angle_alpha   90.00
_cell.angle_beta   90.00
_cell.angle_gamma   90.00
#
_symmetry.space_group_name_H-M   'P 1'
#
loop_
_entity.id
_entity.type
_entity.pdbx_description
1 polymer ?
#
loop_
_entity_poly.entity_id
_entity_poly.type
_entity_poly.pdbx_seq_one_letter_code
_entity_poly.pdbx_strand_id
1 'polypeptide(L)'
;MAARVTSAEVKAIVTTAIADVSNFIEPATLIVDEDLADKGMSSDRLTQIELYLAAHFVTISEERGGLVSTKVGESEDRFRRFDGAGLMSTRYGVMAASLDTSGTLATMGGRKASLEAI
;
A
#
# COMPACT_ATOMS: atom_id res chain seq x y z
N MET A 1 -11.83 -4.53 -15.74
CA MET A 1 -10.81 -4.81 -14.71
C MET A 1 -11.47 -5.53 -13.58
N ALA A 2 -10.95 -6.69 -13.20
CA ALA A 2 -11.49 -7.51 -12.12
C ALA A 2 -10.44 -7.60 -11.02
N ALA A 3 -10.83 -7.31 -9.78
CA ALA A 3 -9.92 -7.42 -8.64
C ALA A 3 -9.41 -8.86 -8.51
N ARG A 4 -8.09 -9.00 -8.28
CA ARG A 4 -7.42 -10.27 -7.99
C ARG A 4 -7.59 -10.69 -6.54
N VAL A 5 -7.92 -9.74 -5.67
CA VAL A 5 -8.03 -9.93 -4.23
C VAL A 5 -9.41 -9.53 -3.71
N THR A 6 -9.78 -10.11 -2.58
CA THR A 6 -11.06 -9.87 -1.90
C THR A 6 -10.88 -9.06 -0.62
N SER A 7 -11.96 -8.42 -0.17
CA SER A 7 -11.98 -7.70 1.12
C SER A 7 -11.62 -8.59 2.31
N ALA A 8 -11.92 -9.89 2.23
CA ALA A 8 -11.56 -10.85 3.28
C ALA A 8 -10.05 -11.09 3.35
N GLU A 9 -9.38 -11.23 2.20
CA GLU A 9 -7.92 -11.43 2.13
C GLU A 9 -7.17 -10.19 2.60
N VAL A 10 -7.63 -8.99 2.22
CA VAL A 10 -7.05 -7.73 2.72
C VAL A 10 -7.16 -7.67 4.24
N LYS A 11 -8.35 -7.89 4.81
CA LYS A 11 -8.58 -7.89 6.26
C LYS A 11 -7.85 -9.02 7.01
N ALA A 12 -7.43 -10.08 6.32
CA ALA A 12 -6.62 -11.12 6.93
C ALA A 12 -5.18 -10.64 7.22
N ILE A 13 -4.69 -9.64 6.48
CA ILE A 13 -3.33 -9.12 6.66
C ILE A 13 -3.27 -7.74 7.32
N VAL A 14 -4.35 -6.96 7.29
CA VAL A 14 -4.45 -5.65 7.95
C VAL A 14 -5.57 -5.63 9.01
N THR A 15 -5.20 -5.24 10.22
CA THR A 15 -6.16 -5.00 11.31
C THR A 15 -6.75 -3.61 11.11
N THR A 16 -8.03 -3.53 10.78
CA THR A 16 -8.73 -2.27 10.49
C THR A 16 -10.15 -2.28 11.06
N ALA A 17 -10.63 -1.12 11.50
CA ALA A 17 -12.03 -0.91 11.88
C ALA A 17 -12.94 -0.58 10.67
N ILE A 18 -12.36 -0.41 9.48
CA ILE A 18 -13.10 -0.07 8.27
C ILE A 18 -13.98 -1.25 7.85
N ALA A 19 -15.29 -0.99 7.78
CA ALA A 19 -16.29 -2.00 7.44
C ALA A 19 -16.13 -2.49 6.00
N ASP A 20 -15.91 -1.59 5.05
CA ASP A 20 -15.71 -1.92 3.64
C ASP A 20 -14.37 -1.41 3.12
N VAL A 21 -13.52 -2.33 2.68
CA VAL A 21 -12.20 -2.03 2.13
C VAL A 21 -12.17 -2.08 0.60
N SER A 22 -13.31 -2.31 -0.06
CA SER A 22 -13.44 -2.37 -1.53
C SER A 22 -12.90 -1.12 -2.22
N ASN A 23 -13.14 0.05 -1.62
CA ASN A 23 -12.65 1.36 -2.08
C ASN A 23 -11.12 1.48 -2.11
N PHE A 24 -10.39 0.58 -1.44
CA PHE A 24 -8.93 0.51 -1.45
C PHE A 24 -8.40 -0.59 -2.38
N ILE A 25 -9.25 -1.57 -2.72
CA ILE A 25 -8.91 -2.62 -3.68
C ILE A 25 -8.96 -2.05 -5.10
N GLU A 26 -9.98 -1.27 -5.44
CA GLU A 26 -10.12 -0.67 -6.77
C GLU A 26 -8.88 0.12 -7.23
N PRO A 27 -8.33 1.08 -6.45
CA PRO A 27 -7.09 1.77 -6.84
C PRO A 27 -5.87 0.84 -6.87
N ALA A 28 -5.83 -0.21 -6.06
CA ALA A 28 -4.76 -1.20 -6.13
C ALA A 28 -4.84 -2.01 -7.44
N THR A 29 -6.04 -2.45 -7.82
CA THR A 29 -6.29 -3.14 -9.10
C THR A 29 -5.90 -2.25 -10.28
N LEU A 30 -6.25 -0.96 -10.24
CA LEU A 30 -5.88 -0.01 -11.30
C LEU A 30 -4.37 0.07 -11.50
N ILE A 31 -3.60 0.26 -10.42
CA ILE A 31 -2.13 0.31 -10.48
C ILE A 31 -1.55 -1.00 -11.01
N VAL A 32 -2.08 -2.14 -10.55
CA VAL A 32 -1.58 -3.45 -10.99
C VAL A 32 -1.89 -3.70 -12.47
N ASP A 33 -3.10 -3.37 -12.93
CA ASP A 33 -3.53 -3.57 -14.31
C ASP A 33 -2.80 -2.62 -15.28
N GLU A 34 -2.69 -1.34 -14.94
CA GLU A 34 -2.14 -0.32 -15.85
C GLU A 34 -0.60 -0.27 -15.82
N ASP A 35 0.01 -0.40 -14.63
CA ASP A 35 1.45 -0.18 -14.48
C ASP A 35 2.27 -1.47 -14.45
N LEU A 36 1.67 -2.61 -14.06
CA LEU A 36 2.41 -3.82 -13.72
C LEU A 36 2.08 -5.06 -14.56
N ALA A 37 0.87 -5.16 -15.13
CA ALA A 37 0.41 -6.36 -15.83
C ALA A 37 1.34 -6.75 -17.00
N ASP A 38 1.84 -5.78 -17.74
CA ASP A 38 2.72 -6.00 -18.90
C ASP A 38 4.22 -6.08 -18.54
N LYS A 39 4.57 -6.12 -17.25
CA LYS A 39 5.97 -6.16 -16.79
C LYS A 39 6.55 -7.58 -16.67
N GLY A 40 5.85 -8.58 -17.17
CA GLY A 40 6.31 -9.98 -17.21
C GLY A 40 6.27 -10.69 -15.85
N MET A 41 5.47 -10.19 -14.90
CA MET A 41 5.26 -10.84 -13.61
C MET A 41 4.17 -11.92 -13.70
N SER A 42 4.27 -12.97 -12.88
CA SER A 42 3.22 -13.99 -12.81
C SER A 42 1.92 -13.42 -12.23
N SER A 43 0.79 -14.03 -12.58
CA SER A 43 -0.51 -13.72 -11.97
C SER A 43 -0.45 -13.71 -10.45
N ASP A 44 0.19 -14.73 -9.87
CA ASP A 44 0.29 -14.90 -8.42
C ASP A 44 1.07 -13.75 -7.77
N ARG A 45 2.11 -13.26 -8.45
CA ARG A 45 2.88 -12.10 -7.99
C ARG A 45 2.05 -10.82 -8.08
N LEU A 46 1.33 -10.62 -9.18
CA LEU A 46 0.43 -9.46 -9.34
C LEU A 46 -0.67 -9.48 -8.27
N THR A 47 -1.24 -10.63 -7.95
CA THR A 47 -2.22 -10.80 -6.86
C THR A 47 -1.63 -10.39 -5.51
N GLN A 48 -0.39 -10.81 -5.20
CA GLN A 48 0.26 -10.43 -3.95
C GLN A 48 0.57 -8.93 -3.90
N ILE A 49 1.01 -8.34 -5.01
CA ILE A 49 1.24 -6.89 -5.08
C ILE A 49 -0.07 -6.13 -4.86
N GLU A 50 -1.17 -6.56 -5.49
CA GLU A 50 -2.50 -5.96 -5.30
C GLU A 50 -2.96 -6.04 -3.84
N LEU A 51 -2.77 -7.19 -3.19
CA LEU A 51 -3.08 -7.41 -1.78
C LEU A 51 -2.35 -6.41 -0.87
N TYR A 52 -1.03 -6.27 -1.07
CA TYR A 52 -0.20 -5.39 -0.27
C TYR A 52 -0.45 -3.91 -0.56
N LEU A 53 -0.78 -3.53 -1.80
CA LEU A 53 -1.20 -2.17 -2.15
C LEU A 53 -2.53 -1.80 -1.49
N ALA A 54 -3.53 -2.69 -1.55
CA ALA A 54 -4.82 -2.45 -0.90
C ALA A 54 -4.65 -2.29 0.62
N ALA A 55 -3.86 -3.16 1.27
CA ALA A 55 -3.54 -3.05 2.69
C ALA A 55 -2.77 -1.77 3.03
N HIS A 56 -1.87 -1.33 2.15
CA HIS A 56 -1.16 -0.05 2.29
C HIS A 56 -2.13 1.14 2.31
N PHE A 57 -3.09 1.18 1.39
CA PHE A 57 -4.08 2.27 1.33
C PHE A 57 -5.03 2.28 2.52
N VAL A 58 -5.48 1.10 2.98
CA VAL A 58 -6.25 0.96 4.23
C VAL A 58 -5.47 1.56 5.40
N THR A 59 -4.20 1.18 5.52
CA THR A 59 -3.33 1.63 6.62
C THR A 59 -3.14 3.15 6.62
N ILE A 60 -2.85 3.75 5.46
CA ILE A 60 -2.70 5.22 5.35
C ILE A 60 -4.00 5.94 5.72
N SER A 61 -5.15 5.39 5.31
CA SER A 61 -6.46 5.97 5.61
C SER A 61 -6.74 6.00 7.11
N GLU A 62 -6.40 4.94 7.84
CA GLU A 62 -6.59 4.88 9.29
C GLU A 62 -5.55 5.70 10.06
N GLU A 63 -4.29 5.65 9.64
CA GLU A 63 -3.20 6.41 10.24
C GLU A 63 -3.29 7.91 9.94
N ARG A 64 -4.29 8.37 9.17
CA ARG A 64 -4.49 9.76 8.75
C ARG A 64 -3.21 10.41 8.20
N GLY A 65 -2.39 9.64 7.47
CA GLY A 65 -1.13 10.15 6.92
C GLY A 65 0.03 10.25 7.93
N GLY A 66 0.07 9.38 8.95
CA GLY A 66 1.23 9.24 9.84
C GLY A 66 0.98 9.79 11.25
N LEU A 67 -0.07 9.34 11.93
CA LEU A 67 -0.20 9.56 13.38
C LEU A 67 0.89 8.75 14.11
N VAL A 68 2.00 9.44 14.43
CA VAL A 68 3.25 8.88 15.00
C VAL A 68 3.05 8.21 16.37
N SER A 69 1.94 8.46 17.07
CA SER A 69 1.62 7.80 18.34
C SER A 69 0.19 8.13 18.77
N THR A 70 -0.57 7.12 19.17
CA THR A 70 -1.66 7.27 20.14
C THR A 70 -1.27 6.47 21.38
N LYS A 71 -0.96 7.16 22.48
CA LYS A 71 -0.62 6.51 23.76
C LYS A 71 -1.90 5.91 24.38
N VAL A 72 -1.95 4.59 24.49
CA VAL A 72 -2.95 3.87 25.29
C VAL A 72 -2.20 2.91 26.23
N GLY A 73 -1.88 3.38 27.44
CA GLY A 73 -1.30 2.54 28.52
C GLY A 73 0.23 2.51 28.63
N GLU A 74 0.74 1.57 29.45
CA GLU A 74 2.17 1.35 29.82
C GLU A 74 2.93 0.37 28.91
N SER A 75 2.33 -0.11 27.81
CA SER A 75 3.04 -0.93 26.82
C SER A 75 3.68 -0.05 25.75
N GLU A 76 5.00 0.10 25.83
CA GLU A 76 5.82 0.75 24.81
C GLU A 76 6.17 -0.26 23.70
N ASP A 77 5.34 -0.32 22.64
CA ASP A 77 5.76 -0.95 21.40
C ASP A 77 6.65 0.03 20.62
N ARG A 78 7.96 -0.29 20.52
CA ARG A 78 8.89 0.46 19.66
C ARG A 78 8.59 0.13 18.19
N PHE A 79 7.65 0.86 17.60
CA PHE A 79 7.42 0.80 16.16
C PHE A 79 8.63 1.38 15.42
N ARG A 80 9.20 0.58 14.50
CA ARG A 80 10.23 1.01 13.55
C ARG A 80 9.64 2.20 12.77
N ARG A 81 10.22 3.40 12.89
CA ARG A 81 9.80 4.55 12.09
C ARG A 81 10.02 4.20 10.62
N PHE A 82 8.95 3.98 9.88
CA PHE A 82 8.98 4.01 8.42
C PHE A 82 9.02 5.50 8.05
N ASP A 83 10.21 6.01 7.82
CA ASP A 83 10.52 7.40 7.48
C ASP A 83 10.46 7.68 5.96
N GLY A 84 9.99 6.70 5.18
CA GLY A 84 9.84 6.80 3.74
C GLY A 84 8.56 7.50 3.31
N ALA A 85 8.64 8.33 2.27
CA ALA A 85 7.48 8.94 1.61
C ALA A 85 6.75 7.94 0.70
N GLY A 86 5.45 8.16 0.46
CA GLY A 86 4.64 7.36 -0.46
C GLY A 86 4.53 5.89 -0.03
N LEU A 87 4.83 4.96 -0.94
CA LEU A 87 4.75 3.51 -0.69
C LEU A 87 5.65 3.04 0.47
N MET A 88 6.72 3.77 0.78
CA MET A 88 7.65 3.38 1.85
C MET A 88 7.18 3.79 3.26
N SER A 89 6.02 4.44 3.36
CA SER A 89 5.45 4.90 4.65
C SER A 89 4.84 3.80 5.50
N THR A 90 4.51 2.64 4.92
CA THR A 90 3.95 1.50 5.66
C THR A 90 4.65 0.20 5.29
N ARG A 91 4.64 -0.76 6.21
CA ARG A 91 5.20 -2.11 5.97
C ARG A 91 4.62 -2.79 4.71
N TYR A 92 3.36 -2.51 4.41
CA TYR A 92 2.66 -3.11 3.28
C TYR A 92 3.12 -2.51 1.95
N GLY A 93 3.33 -1.19 1.89
CA GLY A 93 3.81 -0.56 0.67
C GLY A 93 5.28 -0.90 0.38
N VAL A 94 6.12 -1.06 1.42
CA VAL A 94 7.49 -1.60 1.28
C VAL A 94 7.46 -3.02 0.70
N MET A 95 6.54 -3.87 1.18
CA MET A 95 6.40 -5.23 0.66
C MET A 95 5.92 -5.25 -0.79
N ALA A 96 4.91 -4.44 -1.14
CA ALA A 96 4.44 -4.31 -2.52
C ALA A 96 5.58 -3.91 -3.47
N ALA A 97 6.36 -2.90 -3.10
CA ALA A 97 7.51 -2.45 -3.89
C ALA A 97 8.62 -3.50 -3.98
N SER A 98 8.81 -4.33 -2.95
CA SER A 98 9.81 -5.41 -2.96
C SER A 98 9.41 -6.59 -3.85
N LEU A 99 8.10 -6.81 -4.02
CA LEU A 99 7.56 -7.85 -4.89
C LEU A 99 7.56 -7.43 -6.37
N ASP A 100 7.54 -6.13 -6.65
CA ASP A 100 7.66 -5.57 -7.99
C ASP A 100 9.12 -5.66 -8.51
N THR A 101 9.40 -6.70 -9.29
CA THR A 101 10.72 -6.89 -9.92
C THR A 101 11.01 -5.93 -11.07
N SER A 102 10.03 -5.16 -11.53
CA SER A 102 10.24 -4.15 -12.58
C SER A 102 10.78 -2.83 -12.03
N GLY A 103 10.62 -2.57 -10.72
CA GLY A 103 10.97 -1.31 -10.07
C GLY A 103 10.01 -0.16 -10.36
N THR A 104 8.89 -0.41 -11.05
CA THR A 104 7.87 0.60 -11.37
C THR A 104 7.32 1.27 -10.11
N LEU A 105 6.93 0.49 -9.10
CA LEU A 105 6.42 0.99 -7.82
C LEU A 105 7.46 1.81 -7.05
N ALA A 106 8.74 1.41 -7.11
CA ALA A 106 9.82 2.16 -6.48
C ALA A 106 9.99 3.55 -7.12
N THR A 107 9.77 3.67 -8.43
CA THR A 107 9.81 4.97 -9.12
C THR A 107 8.59 5.85 -8.86
N MET A 108 7.41 5.25 -8.64
CA MET A 108 6.18 5.99 -8.30
C MET A 108 6.29 6.74 -6.97
N GLY A 109 6.94 6.12 -5.96
CA GLY A 109 7.16 6.76 -4.66
C GLY A 109 8.16 7.93 -4.68
N GLY A 110 8.91 8.11 -5.76
CA GLY A 110 10.01 9.10 -5.88
C GLY A 110 9.70 10.35 -6.70
N ARG A 111 8.52 10.46 -7.34
CA ARG A 111 8.16 11.65 -8.14
C ARG A 111 7.96 12.87 -7.22
N LYS A 112 9.00 13.70 -7.08
CA LYS A 112 8.86 15.06 -6.55
C LYS A 112 7.99 15.88 -7.51
N ALA A 113 6.79 16.24 -7.09
CA ALA A 113 6.01 17.25 -7.79
C ALA A 113 6.74 18.61 -7.65
N SER A 114 7.29 19.12 -8.74
CA SER A 114 7.71 20.53 -8.82
C SER A 114 6.46 21.37 -9.11
N LEU A 115 5.95 22.07 -8.09
CA LEU A 115 5.01 23.15 -8.30
C LEU A 115 5.82 24.36 -8.79
N GLU A 116 5.89 24.56 -10.10
CA GLU A 116 6.25 25.88 -10.63
C GLU A 116 5.02 26.79 -10.48
N ALA A 117 5.16 27.82 -9.64
CA ALA A 117 4.17 28.87 -9.51
C ALA A 117 4.23 29.74 -10.78
N ILE A 118 3.09 29.89 -11.46
CA ILE A 118 2.86 30.82 -12.58
C ILE A 118 2.46 32.18 -12.02
#